data_AF-A0A318S8I7-F1
#
_entry.id   AF-A0A318S8I7-F1
#
_cell.length_a   1.000
_cell.length_b   1.000
_cell.length_c   1.000
_cell.angle_alpha   90.00
_cell.angle_beta   90.00
_cell.angle_gamma   90.00
#
_symmetry.space_group_name_H-M   'P 1'
#
loop_
_entity.id
_entity.type
_entity.pdbx_description
1 polymer ?
#
loop_
_entity_poly.entity_id
_entity_poly.type
_entity_poly.pdbx_seq_one_letter_code
_entity_poly.pdbx_strand_id
1 'polypeptide(L)'
;MAKSLKFDAAALQATPRERLEEETHLSADALLDALNLVRALHEHRVLDTTARLVQGGAGLSHEVLELLNQPGGVRALRNLLEFAKLLGSVEPDEVGAFTGALADGLRAGANRVRSGQPIGTRELLSLTRDPDVGLALGVVADVLKGVGRGLRERAQYGDVHVPPQT
;
A
#
# COMPACT_ATOMS: atom_id res chain seq x y z
N MET A 1 -39.65 -40.24 31.64
CA MET A 1 -38.94 -40.73 30.43
C MET A 1 -38.61 -39.52 29.58
N ALA A 2 -37.33 -39.14 29.49
CA ALA A 2 -36.86 -37.99 28.74
C ALA A 2 -36.28 -38.45 27.40
N LYS A 3 -36.56 -37.74 26.31
CA LYS A 3 -35.75 -37.79 25.09
C LYS A 3 -35.67 -36.39 24.50
N SER A 4 -34.55 -35.71 24.76
CA SER A 4 -34.22 -34.42 24.16
C SER A 4 -33.54 -34.65 22.80
N LEU A 5 -34.09 -34.02 21.76
CA LEU A 5 -33.47 -33.93 20.45
C LEU A 5 -32.31 -32.93 20.54
N LYS A 6 -31.08 -33.42 20.34
CA LYS A 6 -29.90 -32.57 20.17
C LYS A 6 -29.81 -32.20 18.69
N PHE A 7 -29.97 -30.91 18.38
CA PHE A 7 -29.59 -30.38 17.08
C PHE A 7 -28.07 -30.25 17.04
N ASP A 8 -27.45 -31.02 16.17
CA ASP A 8 -26.00 -31.01 15.96
C ASP A 8 -25.66 -29.99 14.86
N ALA A 9 -25.33 -28.77 15.27
CA ALA A 9 -24.94 -27.68 14.39
C ALA A 9 -23.50 -27.83 13.85
N ALA A 10 -22.81 -28.93 14.16
CA ALA A 10 -21.43 -29.20 13.75
C ALA A 10 -21.29 -29.77 12.34
N ALA A 11 -22.40 -30.11 11.66
CA ALA A 11 -22.36 -30.83 10.37
C ALA A 11 -22.15 -29.94 9.12
N LEU A 12 -21.99 -28.62 9.26
CA LEU A 12 -21.96 -27.68 8.11
C LEU A 12 -20.69 -26.81 8.00
N GLN A 13 -19.65 -27.02 8.80
CA GLN A 13 -18.43 -26.21 8.70
C GLN A 13 -17.27 -27.05 8.16
N ALA A 14 -16.77 -26.68 6.98
CA ALA A 14 -15.57 -27.23 6.37
C ALA A 14 -14.42 -27.25 7.39
N THR A 15 -13.67 -28.35 7.41
CA THR A 15 -12.72 -28.57 8.50
C THR A 15 -11.58 -27.56 8.44
N PRO A 16 -10.99 -27.14 9.58
CA PRO A 16 -9.89 -26.18 9.61
C PRO A 16 -8.67 -26.56 8.74
N ARG A 17 -8.52 -27.84 8.38
CA ARG A 17 -7.45 -28.32 7.48
C ARG A 17 -7.73 -28.00 6.01
N GLU A 18 -8.97 -28.15 5.55
CA GLU A 18 -9.36 -27.80 4.17
C GLU A 18 -9.22 -26.29 3.92
N ARG A 19 -9.61 -25.45 4.90
CA ARG A 19 -9.41 -23.99 4.80
C ARG A 19 -7.93 -23.59 4.77
N LEU A 20 -7.06 -24.36 5.42
CA LEU A 20 -5.62 -24.07 5.48
C LEU A 20 -4.93 -24.41 4.15
N GLU A 21 -5.34 -25.50 3.50
CA GLU A 21 -4.85 -25.86 2.16
C GLU A 21 -5.32 -24.84 1.11
N GLU A 22 -6.58 -24.40 1.19
CA GLU A 22 -7.16 -23.40 0.29
C GLU A 22 -6.49 -22.01 0.44
N GLU A 23 -6.25 -21.53 1.67
CA GLU A 23 -5.57 -20.25 1.96
C GLU A 23 -4.07 -20.26 1.61
N THR A 24 -3.40 -21.42 1.71
CA THR A 24 -1.98 -21.56 1.34
C THR A 24 -1.81 -21.55 -0.18
N HIS A 25 -2.73 -22.17 -0.91
CA HIS A 25 -2.80 -22.07 -2.38
C HIS A 25 -3.01 -20.62 -2.83
N LEU A 26 -3.91 -19.87 -2.18
CA LEU A 26 -4.16 -18.44 -2.46
C LEU A 26 -2.91 -17.55 -2.37
N SER A 27 -1.97 -17.82 -1.46
CA SER A 27 -0.73 -17.01 -1.33
C SER A 27 0.33 -17.32 -2.41
N ALA A 28 0.45 -18.58 -2.83
CA ALA A 28 1.31 -18.96 -3.94
C ALA A 28 0.73 -18.47 -5.28
N ASP A 29 -0.59 -18.57 -5.42
CA ASP A 29 -1.34 -18.05 -6.57
C ASP A 29 -1.27 -16.51 -6.62
N ALA A 30 -1.34 -15.79 -5.50
CA ALA A 30 -1.17 -14.33 -5.48
C ALA A 30 0.22 -13.87 -5.94
N LEU A 31 1.29 -14.61 -5.61
CA LEU A 31 2.64 -14.35 -6.11
C LEU A 31 2.78 -14.66 -7.60
N LEU A 32 2.14 -15.73 -8.06
CA LEU A 32 2.03 -16.09 -9.48
C LEU A 32 1.24 -15.03 -10.25
N ASP A 33 0.15 -14.52 -9.68
CA ASP A 33 -0.67 -13.46 -10.24
C ASP A 33 0.08 -12.13 -10.30
N ALA A 34 0.88 -11.81 -9.28
CA ALA A 34 1.77 -10.65 -9.33
C ALA A 34 2.83 -10.80 -10.44
N LEU A 35 3.42 -11.99 -10.60
CA LEU A 35 4.36 -12.26 -11.69
C LEU A 35 3.69 -12.21 -13.07
N ASN A 36 2.46 -12.72 -13.17
CA ASN A 36 1.65 -12.67 -14.38
C ASN A 36 1.25 -11.24 -14.71
N LEU A 37 0.95 -10.41 -13.72
CA LEU A 37 0.69 -8.98 -13.90
C LEU A 37 1.94 -8.27 -14.42
N VAL A 38 3.12 -8.55 -13.85
CA VAL A 38 4.40 -7.99 -14.34
C VAL A 38 4.69 -8.45 -15.77
N ARG A 39 4.43 -9.72 -16.10
CA ARG A 39 4.52 -10.23 -17.48
C ARG A 39 3.53 -9.54 -18.40
N ALA A 40 2.27 -9.40 -18.01
CA ALA A 40 1.26 -8.70 -18.80
C ALA A 40 1.67 -7.23 -19.03
N LEU A 41 2.15 -6.53 -18.00
CA LEU A 41 2.69 -5.17 -18.10
C LEU A 41 3.90 -5.09 -19.05
N HIS A 42 4.74 -6.13 -19.08
CA HIS A 42 5.86 -6.23 -20.01
C HIS A 42 5.42 -6.52 -21.45
N GLU A 43 4.54 -7.49 -21.66
CA GLU A 43 3.97 -7.88 -22.95
C GLU A 43 3.21 -6.72 -23.60
N HIS A 44 2.47 -5.94 -22.81
CA HIS A 44 1.78 -4.73 -23.25
C HIS A 44 2.69 -3.50 -23.34
N ARG A 45 4.02 -3.65 -23.20
CA ARG A 45 5.03 -2.59 -23.30
C ARG A 45 4.82 -1.40 -22.36
N VAL A 46 4.07 -1.60 -21.27
CA VAL A 46 3.86 -0.56 -20.24
C VAL A 46 5.20 -0.23 -19.60
N LEU A 47 5.99 -1.26 -19.25
CA LEU A 47 7.33 -1.09 -18.67
C LEU A 47 8.30 -0.37 -19.63
N ASP A 48 8.28 -0.71 -20.92
CA ASP A 48 9.12 -0.07 -21.95
C ASP A 48 8.72 1.41 -22.15
N THR A 49 7.42 1.70 -22.16
CA THR A 49 6.90 3.08 -22.25
C THR A 49 7.28 3.91 -21.03
N THR A 50 7.15 3.36 -19.82
CA THR A 50 7.59 4.01 -18.58
C THR A 50 9.11 4.24 -18.57
N ALA A 51 9.90 3.28 -19.05
CA ALA A 51 11.36 3.43 -19.14
C ALA A 51 11.76 4.55 -20.11
N ARG A 52 11.12 4.61 -21.29
CA ARG A 52 11.34 5.68 -22.28
C ARG A 52 10.96 7.06 -21.74
N LEU A 53 9.86 7.15 -20.98
CA LEU A 53 9.45 8.38 -20.29
C LEU A 53 10.54 8.86 -19.32
N VAL A 54 11.09 7.96 -18.50
CA VAL A 54 12.17 8.28 -17.55
C VAL A 54 13.46 8.69 -18.29
N GLN A 55 13.73 8.11 -19.45
CA GLN A 55 14.88 8.46 -20.31
C GLN A 55 14.69 9.74 -21.14
N GLY A 56 13.69 10.56 -20.82
CA GLY A 56 13.45 11.85 -21.49
C GLY A 56 12.49 11.78 -22.67
N GLY A 57 11.70 10.71 -22.78
CA GLY A 57 10.66 10.54 -23.81
C GLY A 57 11.18 10.09 -25.18
N ALA A 58 12.47 9.75 -25.29
CA ALA A 58 13.06 9.28 -26.54
C ALA A 58 12.37 7.98 -27.02
N GLY A 59 11.83 8.01 -28.23
CA GLY A 59 11.16 6.85 -28.85
C GLY A 59 9.71 6.63 -28.40
N LEU A 60 9.04 7.65 -27.84
CA LEU A 60 7.58 7.69 -27.73
C LEU A 60 6.94 7.98 -29.10
N SER A 61 5.74 7.44 -29.34
CA SER A 61 4.98 7.76 -30.55
C SER A 61 4.50 9.22 -30.54
N HIS A 62 4.29 9.77 -31.73
CA HIS A 62 3.81 11.16 -31.88
C HIS A 62 2.48 11.39 -31.14
N GLU A 63 1.57 10.42 -31.21
CA GLU A 63 0.27 10.44 -30.52
C GLU A 63 0.39 10.54 -29.00
N VAL A 64 1.33 9.79 -28.40
CA VAL A 64 1.59 9.83 -26.95
C VAL A 64 2.20 11.16 -26.56
N LEU A 65 3.11 11.69 -27.39
CA LEU A 65 3.71 13.00 -27.15
C LEU A 65 2.67 14.11 -27.24
N GLU A 66 1.75 14.03 -28.20
CA GLU A 66 0.64 14.96 -28.34
C GLU A 66 -0.29 14.90 -27.11
N LEU A 67 -0.66 13.70 -26.66
CA LEU A 67 -1.45 13.50 -25.45
C LEU A 67 -0.78 14.08 -24.19
N LEU A 68 0.54 13.91 -24.06
CA LEU A 68 1.32 14.49 -22.97
C LEU A 68 1.42 16.02 -23.06
N ASN A 69 1.42 16.57 -24.27
CA ASN A 69 1.44 18.02 -24.52
C ASN A 69 0.05 18.67 -24.38
N GLN A 70 -1.03 17.89 -24.34
CA GLN A 70 -2.35 18.42 -23.98
C GLN A 70 -2.33 18.99 -22.56
N PRO A 71 -3.20 19.96 -22.23
CA PRO A 71 -3.25 20.57 -20.89
C PRO A 71 -3.36 19.55 -19.75
N GLY A 72 -4.06 18.43 -19.96
CA GLY A 72 -4.16 17.33 -19.00
C GLY A 72 -2.83 16.59 -18.80
N GLY A 73 -2.13 16.27 -19.88
CA GLY A 73 -0.84 15.60 -19.85
C GLY A 73 0.25 16.45 -19.19
N VAL A 74 0.30 17.74 -19.52
CA VAL A 74 1.25 18.69 -18.91
C VAL A 74 1.01 18.83 -17.40
N ARG A 75 -0.27 18.88 -16.98
CA ARG A 75 -0.62 18.89 -15.55
C ARG A 75 -0.20 17.59 -14.85
N ALA A 76 -0.45 16.44 -15.46
CA ALA A 76 -0.05 15.15 -14.91
C ALA A 76 1.48 15.04 -14.76
N LEU A 77 2.24 15.46 -15.78
CA LEU A 77 3.69 15.47 -15.75
C LEU A 77 4.22 16.43 -14.67
N ARG A 78 3.60 17.59 -14.52
CA ARG A 78 3.95 18.54 -13.45
C ARG A 78 3.69 17.95 -12.07
N ASN A 79 2.55 17.31 -11.85
CA ASN A 79 2.24 16.63 -10.59
C ASN A 79 3.23 15.51 -10.29
N LEU A 80 3.61 14.72 -11.31
CA LEU A 80 4.63 13.69 -11.18
C LEU A 80 5.99 14.27 -10.81
N LEU A 81 6.38 15.39 -11.42
CA LEU A 81 7.63 16.06 -11.09
C LEU A 81 7.63 16.63 -9.67
N GLU A 82 6.51 17.21 -9.21
CA GLU A 82 6.39 17.65 -7.82
C GLU A 82 6.46 16.46 -6.84
N PHE A 83 5.88 15.31 -7.19
CA PHE A 83 6.02 14.09 -6.42
C PHE A 83 7.47 13.57 -6.41
N ALA A 84 8.16 13.61 -7.55
CA ALA A 84 9.57 13.23 -7.66
C ALA A 84 10.48 14.17 -6.83
N LYS A 85 10.20 15.47 -6.83
CA LYS A 85 10.90 16.44 -5.97
C LYS A 85 10.66 16.14 -4.49
N LEU A 86 9.43 15.82 -4.11
CA LEU A 86 9.11 15.44 -2.74
C LEU A 86 9.92 14.19 -2.34
N LEU A 87 9.93 13.15 -3.16
CA LEU A 87 10.75 11.96 -2.91
C LEU A 87 12.25 12.26 -2.85
N GLY A 88 12.75 13.12 -3.74
CA GLY A 88 14.15 13.53 -3.75
C GLY A 88 14.54 14.49 -2.61
N SER A 89 13.57 15.08 -1.92
CA SER A 89 13.80 15.94 -0.75
C SER A 89 13.92 15.18 0.57
N VAL A 90 13.58 13.88 0.57
CA VAL A 90 13.75 13.00 1.73
C VAL A 90 15.15 12.39 1.69
N GLU A 91 15.86 12.41 2.81
CA GLU A 91 17.21 11.86 2.90
C GLU A 91 17.16 10.33 2.65
N PRO A 92 18.04 9.76 1.80
CA PRO A 92 18.02 8.33 1.47
C PRO A 92 18.09 7.41 2.70
N ASP A 93 18.81 7.83 3.75
CA ASP A 93 18.94 7.10 5.00
C ASP A 93 17.60 6.99 5.75
N GLU A 94 16.78 8.03 5.71
CA GLU A 94 15.45 8.04 6.34
C GLU A 94 14.48 7.11 5.57
N VAL A 95 14.54 7.14 4.24
CA VAL A 95 13.76 6.23 3.38
C VAL A 95 14.19 4.79 3.63
N GLY A 96 15.50 4.52 3.70
CA GLY A 96 16.05 3.20 3.96
C GLY A 96 15.63 2.65 5.33
N ALA A 97 15.72 3.47 6.38
CA ALA A 97 15.30 3.09 7.72
C ALA A 97 13.79 2.77 7.78
N PHE A 98 12.95 3.63 7.20
CA PHE A 98 11.50 3.43 7.19
C PHE A 98 11.08 2.19 6.38
N THR A 99 11.61 2.04 5.17
CA THR A 99 11.29 0.90 4.30
C THR A 99 11.83 -0.42 4.86
N GLY A 100 13.00 -0.40 5.51
CA GLY A 100 13.54 -1.54 6.25
C GLY A 100 12.64 -1.97 7.40
N ALA A 101 12.25 -1.02 8.27
CA ALA A 101 11.34 -1.28 9.39
C ALA A 101 9.98 -1.82 8.92
N LEU A 102 9.44 -1.28 7.82
CA LEU A 102 8.21 -1.79 7.19
C LEU A 102 8.39 -3.23 6.68
N ALA A 103 9.50 -3.52 5.98
CA ALA A 103 9.77 -4.85 5.46
C ALA A 103 9.90 -5.88 6.59
N ASP A 104 10.54 -5.51 7.69
CA ASP A 104 10.69 -6.38 8.86
C ASP A 104 9.34 -6.62 9.56
N GLY A 105 8.50 -5.58 9.69
CA GLY A 105 7.11 -5.72 10.16
C GLY A 105 6.28 -6.65 9.28
N LEU A 106 6.39 -6.53 7.96
CA LEU A 106 5.72 -7.43 7.00
C LEU A 106 6.20 -8.87 7.11
N ARG A 107 7.53 -9.10 7.25
CA ARG A 107 8.10 -10.43 7.48
C ARG A 107 7.63 -11.03 8.80
N ALA A 108 7.63 -10.25 9.88
CA ALA A 108 7.15 -10.67 11.19
C ALA A 108 5.66 -11.04 11.14
N GLY A 109 4.84 -10.22 10.47
CA GLY A 109 3.43 -10.52 10.20
C GLY A 109 3.24 -11.80 9.40
N ALA A 110 3.98 -11.96 8.31
CA ALA A 110 3.94 -13.17 7.49
C ALA A 110 4.36 -14.43 8.28
N ASN A 111 5.38 -14.34 9.12
CA ASN A 111 5.80 -15.45 9.98
C ASN A 111 4.76 -15.80 11.04
N ARG A 112 4.06 -14.80 11.61
CA ARG A 112 2.95 -15.00 12.55
C ARG A 112 1.75 -15.65 11.88
N VAL A 113 1.45 -15.28 10.63
CA VAL A 113 0.42 -15.95 9.81
C VAL A 113 0.82 -17.40 9.55
N ARG A 114 2.07 -17.67 9.15
CA ARG A 114 2.59 -19.03 8.92
C ARG A 114 2.61 -19.90 10.17
N SER A 115 2.89 -19.32 11.34
CA SER A 115 2.89 -20.08 12.60
C SER A 115 1.48 -20.41 13.09
N GLY A 116 0.43 -19.88 12.44
CA GLY A 116 -0.96 -20.13 12.79
C GLY A 116 -1.31 -19.66 14.20
N GLN A 117 -0.52 -18.74 14.77
CA GLN A 117 -0.74 -18.21 16.11
C GLN A 117 -1.65 -16.99 16.02
N PRO A 118 -2.96 -17.13 16.29
CA PRO A 118 -3.83 -15.97 16.39
C PRO A 118 -3.38 -15.10 17.55
N ILE A 119 -3.48 -13.79 17.39
CA ILE A 119 -3.25 -12.86 18.49
C ILE A 119 -4.36 -13.10 19.53
N GLY A 120 -3.97 -13.44 20.76
CA GLY A 120 -4.91 -13.59 21.88
C GLY A 120 -5.45 -12.24 22.35
N THR A 121 -6.64 -12.21 22.95
CA THR A 121 -7.24 -10.98 23.54
C THR A 121 -6.36 -10.33 24.61
N ARG A 122 -5.58 -11.14 25.33
CA ARG A 122 -4.57 -10.67 26.30
C ARG A 122 -3.35 -10.04 25.62
N GLU A 123 -2.95 -10.56 24.48
CA GLU A 123 -1.82 -10.06 23.68
C GLU A 123 -2.20 -8.74 22.98
N LEU A 124 -3.44 -8.57 22.53
CA LEU A 124 -3.97 -7.29 22.04
C LEU A 124 -3.87 -6.19 23.10
N LEU A 125 -4.19 -6.51 24.37
CA LEU A 125 -4.10 -5.56 25.47
C LEU A 125 -2.66 -5.24 25.87
N SER A 126 -1.71 -6.16 25.63
CA SER A 126 -0.28 -5.85 25.80
C SER A 126 0.27 -5.03 24.64
N LEU A 127 -0.22 -5.23 23.41
CA LEU A 127 0.20 -4.44 22.24
C LEU A 127 -0.09 -2.94 22.42
N THR A 128 -1.19 -2.56 23.07
CA THR A 128 -1.48 -1.14 23.33
C THR A 128 -0.59 -0.52 24.40
N ARG A 129 0.12 -1.34 25.18
CA ARG A 129 1.14 -0.91 26.16
C ARG A 129 2.58 -1.11 25.65
N ASP A 130 2.72 -1.61 24.43
CA ASP A 130 4.01 -1.89 23.84
C ASP A 130 4.68 -0.57 23.40
N PRO A 131 5.93 -0.31 23.80
CA PRO A 131 6.64 0.92 23.44
C PRO A 131 6.86 1.06 21.93
N ASP A 132 7.04 -0.05 21.20
CA ASP A 132 7.29 -0.03 19.75
C ASP A 132 6.01 0.34 18.99
N VAL A 133 4.85 -0.15 19.46
CA VAL A 133 3.53 0.25 18.93
C VAL A 133 3.26 1.73 19.21
N GLY A 134 3.58 2.20 20.42
CA GLY A 134 3.46 3.61 20.78
C GLY A 134 4.33 4.52 19.92
N LEU A 135 5.58 4.11 19.63
CA LEU A 135 6.49 4.83 18.75
C LEU A 135 5.94 4.92 17.32
N ALA A 136 5.48 3.80 16.75
CA ALA A 136 4.91 3.77 15.40
C ALA A 136 3.67 4.68 15.27
N LEU A 137 2.77 4.65 16.27
CA LEU A 137 1.60 5.53 16.32
C LEU A 137 2.01 7.01 16.45
N GLY A 138 3.06 7.30 17.23
CA GLY A 138 3.63 8.64 17.33
C GLY A 138 4.12 9.18 16.00
N VAL A 139 4.89 8.37 15.24
CA VAL A 139 5.37 8.72 13.89
C VAL A 139 4.19 9.06 12.96
N VAL A 140 3.17 8.21 12.92
CA VAL A 140 1.96 8.46 12.10
C VAL A 140 1.28 9.77 12.51
N ALA A 141 1.11 10.00 13.82
CA ALA A 141 0.50 11.22 14.32
C ALA A 141 1.30 12.48 13.95
N ASP A 142 2.63 12.41 13.97
CA ASP A 142 3.49 13.54 13.64
C ASP A 142 3.52 13.83 12.13
N VAL A 143 3.48 12.80 11.27
CA VAL A 143 3.25 12.97 9.83
C VAL A 143 1.93 13.69 9.58
N LEU A 144 0.84 13.24 10.22
CA LEU A 144 -0.47 13.88 10.08
C LEU A 144 -0.47 15.34 10.56
N LYS A 145 0.20 15.65 11.69
CA LYS A 145 0.36 17.03 12.17
C LYS A 145 1.15 17.88 11.18
N GLY A 146 2.23 17.34 10.59
CA GLY A 146 3.04 18.02 9.59
C GLY A 146 2.23 18.39 8.35
N VAL A 147 1.46 17.43 7.82
CA VAL A 147 0.54 17.66 6.70
C VAL A 147 -0.48 18.74 7.04
N GLY A 148 -1.15 18.64 8.20
CA GLY A 148 -2.15 19.61 8.62
C GLY A 148 -1.61 21.02 8.85
N ARG A 149 -0.37 21.15 9.34
CA ARG A 149 0.32 22.43 9.48
C ARG A 149 0.65 23.04 8.11
N GLY A 150 1.25 22.25 7.22
CA GLY A 150 1.61 22.71 5.88
C GLY A 150 0.41 23.14 5.03
N LEU A 151 -0.72 22.42 5.13
CA LEU A 151 -1.96 22.82 4.46
C LEU A 151 -2.53 24.13 5.01
N ARG A 152 -2.47 24.34 6.32
CA ARG A 152 -2.95 25.56 6.98
C ARG A 152 -2.13 26.78 6.59
N GLU A 153 -0.81 26.65 6.59
CA GLU A 153 0.10 27.73 6.19
C GLU A 153 -0.17 28.14 4.72
N ARG A 154 -0.24 27.18 3.79
CA ARG A 154 -0.54 27.45 2.38
C ARG A 154 -1.93 28.07 2.15
N ALA A 155 -2.92 27.68 2.95
CA ALA A 155 -4.26 28.28 2.93
C ALA A 155 -4.26 29.73 3.46
N GLN A 156 -3.39 30.06 4.42
CA GLN A 156 -3.25 31.41 4.99
C GLN A 156 -2.47 32.37 4.07
N TYR A 157 -1.55 31.86 3.23
CA TYR A 157 -0.74 32.66 2.30
C TYR A 157 -1.29 32.73 0.86
N GLY A 158 -2.45 32.12 0.57
CA GLY A 158 -3.16 32.28 -0.71
C GLY A 158 -2.70 31.37 -1.86
N ASP A 159 -1.88 30.34 -1.59
CA ASP A 159 -1.34 29.43 -2.61
C ASP A 159 -2.32 28.30 -3.02
N VAL A 160 -3.51 28.24 -2.40
CA VAL A 160 -4.53 27.24 -2.70
C VAL A 160 -5.64 27.88 -3.53
N HIS A 161 -5.65 27.64 -4.85
CA HIS A 161 -6.78 27.99 -5.69
C HIS A 161 -7.96 27.07 -5.32
N VAL A 162 -8.95 27.62 -4.60
CA VAL A 162 -10.25 26.99 -4.39
C VAL A 162 -11.08 27.24 -5.66
N PRO A 163 -11.36 26.24 -6.51
CA PRO A 163 -12.23 26.46 -7.65
C PRO A 163 -13.64 26.83 -7.17
N PRO A 164 -14.35 27.73 -7.86
CA PRO A 164 -15.69 28.15 -7.48
C PRO A 164 -16.65 26.96 -7.47
N GLN A 165 -17.42 26.84 -6.40
CA GLN A 165 -18.52 25.88 -6.30
C GLN A 165 -19.63 26.35 -7.26
N THR A 166 -19.90 25.57 -8.30
CA THR A 166 -21.08 25.74 -9.17
C THR A 166 -22.27 25.01 -8.59
#